data_AF-A0A7S2ESF1-F1
#
_entry.id   AF-A0A7S2ESF1-F1
#
_cell.length_a   1.000
_cell.length_b   1.000
_cell.length_c   1.000
_cell.angle_alpha   90.00
_cell.angle_beta   90.00
_cell.angle_gamma   90.00
#
_symmetry.space_group_name_H-M   'P 1'
#
loop_
_entity.id
_entity.type
_entity.pdbx_description
1 polymer ?
#
loop_
_entity_poly.entity_id
_entity_poly.type
_entity_poly.pdbx_seq_one_letter_code
_entity_poly.pdbx_strand_id
1 'polypeptide(L)'
;MMDNPSSSSSSSSTKGNASAARVEIYTQGIDVRPKLVREMNTIVSELPSSTFQDLTFVEGTIESVLMDCCHNNNNNSDNNNNNNYSDMKKKRTIDILIALHACDTATDDALWYGLQSQSSIIVVAPCCHKEIRRQFYSSSSSSSKHPYKSILRHNIYSERIAEIVTDSLRALLLEYNSYDVNVFEFVGGEHTAKNVMIVGTKRKRKRSGGDLRMIRKQIVDLVTLHGITKQRLATWMDFSLLEEDQEEEVVVVQEEGDCKKGCCDEKEEIKNDLNINDGNDGVGGKGNRKRAISPRVRVGQMPPL
;
A
#
# COMPACT_ATOMS: atom_id res chain seq x y z
N MET A 1 -16.77 39.51 74.74
CA MET A 1 -16.07 40.55 73.94
C MET A 1 -15.87 39.94 72.56
N MET A 2 -16.81 40.10 71.61
CA MET A 2 -16.94 41.28 70.72
C MET A 2 -15.59 41.50 70.00
N ASP A 3 -15.43 41.33 68.69
CA ASP A 3 -16.30 41.77 67.59
C ASP A 3 -16.05 40.98 66.28
N ASN A 4 -17.12 40.85 65.50
CA ASN A 4 -17.09 40.73 64.04
C ASN A 4 -16.99 42.14 63.45
N PRO A 5 -16.38 42.32 62.27
CA PRO A 5 -17.14 43.01 61.24
C PRO A 5 -16.99 42.40 59.85
N SER A 6 -18.12 42.31 59.17
CA SER A 6 -18.26 42.17 57.73
C SER A 6 -17.94 43.50 57.01
N SER A 7 -17.20 43.45 55.89
CA SER A 7 -17.42 44.37 54.78
C SER A 7 -16.90 43.83 53.45
N SER A 8 -17.73 44.03 52.43
CA SER A 8 -17.70 43.64 51.03
C SER A 8 -16.58 44.26 50.16
N SER A 9 -16.24 43.54 49.08
CA SER A 9 -16.39 43.97 47.66
C SER A 9 -15.16 43.79 46.75
N SER A 10 -15.49 43.57 45.48
CA SER A 10 -14.70 43.71 44.25
C SER A 10 -14.10 42.44 43.63
N SER A 11 -14.71 42.13 42.49
CA SER A 11 -14.37 41.25 41.40
C SER A 11 -12.96 41.43 40.83
N SER A 12 -12.28 40.33 40.54
CA SER A 12 -11.48 40.22 39.32
C SER A 12 -11.55 38.80 38.80
N SER A 13 -12.47 38.63 37.86
CA SER A 13 -12.58 37.52 36.94
C SER A 13 -11.31 37.40 36.08
N THR A 14 -10.62 36.28 36.20
CA THR A 14 -9.94 35.65 35.07
C THR A 14 -10.06 34.14 35.24
N LYS A 15 -11.26 33.63 34.96
CA LYS A 15 -11.47 32.23 34.60
C LYS A 15 -10.75 31.99 33.28
N GLY A 16 -9.49 31.57 33.34
CA GLY A 16 -8.84 30.88 32.23
C GLY A 16 -9.32 29.43 32.19
N ASN A 17 -10.61 29.21 31.95
CA ASN A 17 -11.13 27.87 31.75
C ASN A 17 -10.90 27.52 30.28
N ALA A 18 -9.70 27.02 29.97
CA ALA A 18 -9.43 26.38 28.70
C ALA A 18 -10.28 25.10 28.65
N SER A 19 -11.51 25.25 28.18
CA SER A 19 -12.38 24.13 27.81
C SER A 19 -11.63 23.32 26.78
N ALA A 20 -11.05 22.18 27.18
CA ALA A 20 -10.54 21.19 26.25
C ALA A 20 -11.66 20.91 25.25
N ALA A 21 -11.42 21.20 23.98
CA ALA A 21 -12.39 20.94 22.93
C ALA A 21 -12.76 19.46 22.99
N ARG A 22 -14.03 19.17 23.27
CA ARG A 22 -14.54 17.80 23.22
C ARG A 22 -14.43 17.34 21.77
N VAL A 23 -13.65 16.29 21.53
CA VAL A 23 -13.60 15.63 20.23
C VAL A 23 -14.88 14.82 20.10
N GLU A 24 -15.74 15.19 19.16
CA GLU A 24 -16.91 14.39 18.80
C GLU A 24 -16.43 13.19 17.98
N ILE A 25 -16.81 11.98 18.39
CA ILE A 25 -16.39 10.73 17.74
C ILE A 25 -17.63 10.03 17.23
N TYR A 26 -17.79 9.98 15.91
CA TYR A 26 -18.83 9.19 15.25
C TYR A 26 -18.25 7.86 14.79
N THR A 27 -18.87 6.74 15.18
CA THR A 27 -18.40 5.39 14.80
C THR A 27 -19.50 4.60 14.12
N GLN A 28 -19.21 4.07 12.94
CA GLN A 28 -20.12 3.17 12.23
C GLN A 28 -19.42 1.86 11.90
N GLY A 29 -19.97 0.76 12.40
CA GLY A 29 -19.61 -0.60 12.01
C GLY A 29 -20.51 -1.10 10.87
N ILE A 30 -19.95 -1.92 9.98
CA ILE A 30 -20.66 -2.54 8.87
C ILE A 30 -20.42 -4.05 8.95
N ASP A 31 -21.48 -4.84 8.90
CA ASP A 31 -21.38 -6.30 8.79
C ASP A 31 -22.50 -6.83 7.88
N VAL A 32 -22.23 -7.91 7.16
CA VAL A 32 -23.20 -8.52 6.23
C VAL A 32 -24.25 -9.38 6.95
N ARG A 33 -24.05 -9.70 8.24
CA ARG A 33 -24.90 -10.62 9.00
C ARG A 33 -25.98 -9.85 9.78
N PRO A 34 -27.25 -9.92 9.38
CA PRO A 34 -28.34 -9.16 10.01
C PRO A 34 -28.54 -9.50 11.49
N LYS A 35 -28.26 -10.76 11.87
CA LYS A 35 -28.35 -11.21 13.27
C LYS A 35 -27.28 -10.53 14.13
N LEU A 36 -26.05 -10.47 13.65
CA LEU A 36 -24.93 -9.86 14.38
C LEU A 36 -25.12 -8.35 14.50
N VAL A 37 -25.55 -7.67 13.43
CA VAL A 37 -25.83 -6.24 13.46
C VAL A 37 -26.89 -5.91 14.51
N ARG A 38 -27.97 -6.69 14.59
CA ARG A 38 -29.00 -6.51 15.63
C ARG A 38 -28.43 -6.70 17.04
N GLU A 39 -27.67 -7.78 17.25
CA GLU A 39 -27.05 -8.08 18.54
C GLU A 39 -26.08 -6.98 18.98
N MET A 40 -25.23 -6.50 18.08
CA MET A 40 -24.31 -5.38 18.34
C MET A 40 -25.07 -4.11 18.72
N ASN A 41 -26.12 -3.76 18.00
CA ASN A 41 -26.92 -2.57 18.33
C ASN A 41 -27.67 -2.73 19.67
N THR A 42 -28.09 -3.95 20.05
CA THR A 42 -28.61 -4.23 21.40
C THR A 42 -27.54 -3.95 22.46
N ILE A 43 -26.33 -4.47 22.29
CA ILE A 43 -25.21 -4.23 23.21
C ILE A 43 -24.91 -2.73 23.33
N VAL A 44 -24.85 -2.02 22.20
CA VAL A 44 -24.65 -0.57 22.17
C VAL A 44 -25.69 0.17 23.01
N SER A 45 -26.97 -0.25 22.96
CA SER A 45 -28.05 0.40 23.73
C SER A 45 -27.92 0.21 25.25
N GLU A 46 -27.18 -0.82 25.68
CA GLU A 46 -26.91 -1.11 27.10
C GLU A 46 -25.65 -0.39 27.61
N LEU A 47 -24.79 0.12 26.71
CA LEU A 47 -23.57 0.82 27.10
C LEU A 47 -23.86 2.24 27.62
N PRO A 48 -23.01 2.79 28.51
CA PRO A 48 -23.18 4.15 29.02
C PRO A 48 -23.24 5.17 27.88
N SER A 49 -24.36 5.89 27.78
CA SER A 49 -24.61 6.86 26.71
C SER A 49 -23.60 7.99 26.69
N SER A 50 -22.89 8.26 27.79
CA SER A 50 -21.83 9.27 27.84
C SER A 50 -20.58 8.94 27.02
N THR A 51 -20.41 7.69 26.59
CA THR A 51 -19.17 7.20 25.95
C THR A 51 -19.39 6.67 24.54
N PHE A 52 -20.55 6.06 24.25
CA PHE A 52 -20.80 5.36 22.98
C PHE A 52 -22.07 5.83 22.25
N GLN A 53 -22.52 7.06 22.51
CA GLN A 53 -23.79 7.58 21.98
C GLN A 53 -23.92 7.49 20.45
N ASP A 54 -22.77 7.60 19.76
CA ASP A 54 -22.69 7.68 18.31
C ASP A 54 -22.10 6.41 17.66
N LEU A 55 -22.02 5.29 18.41
CA LEU A 55 -21.65 4.00 17.85
C LEU A 55 -22.88 3.34 17.23
N THR A 56 -22.83 3.02 15.93
CA THR A 56 -23.93 2.35 15.23
C THR A 56 -23.42 1.22 14.36
N PHE A 57 -24.19 0.14 14.22
CA PHE A 57 -23.90 -0.93 13.27
C PHE A 57 -24.98 -0.98 12.19
N VAL A 58 -24.56 -1.09 10.93
CA VAL A 58 -25.45 -1.20 9.78
C VAL A 58 -25.20 -2.50 9.02
N GLU A 59 -26.27 -3.03 8.45
CA GLU A 59 -26.16 -4.17 7.53
C GLU A 59 -25.65 -3.69 6.18
N GLY A 60 -24.62 -4.33 5.65
CA GLY A 60 -24.11 -4.01 4.33
C GLY A 60 -22.78 -4.67 4.01
N THR A 61 -22.35 -4.50 2.77
CA THR A 61 -20.99 -4.85 2.35
C THR A 61 -20.12 -3.60 2.30
N ILE A 62 -18.80 -3.76 2.36
CA ILE A 62 -17.88 -2.64 2.16
C ILE A 62 -18.07 -2.06 0.75
N GLU A 63 -18.31 -2.94 -0.24
CA GLU A 63 -18.58 -2.56 -1.63
C GLU A 63 -19.86 -1.71 -1.79
N SER A 64 -20.94 -2.01 -1.06
CA SER A 64 -22.16 -1.19 -1.14
C SER A 64 -21.92 0.22 -0.62
N VAL A 65 -21.17 0.35 0.49
CA VAL A 65 -20.83 1.66 1.07
C VAL A 65 -19.88 2.46 0.17
N LEU A 66 -18.98 1.77 -0.54
CA LEU A 66 -18.14 2.35 -1.59
C LEU A 66 -18.97 2.92 -2.74
N MET A 67 -19.96 2.17 -3.23
CA MET A 67 -20.78 2.57 -4.37
C MET A 67 -21.62 3.82 -4.06
N ASP A 68 -22.15 3.94 -2.85
CA ASP A 68 -22.86 5.14 -2.39
C ASP A 68 -21.96 6.39 -2.39
N CYS A 69 -20.66 6.20 -2.13
CA CYS A 69 -19.68 7.29 -2.15
C CYS A 69 -19.21 7.66 -3.57
N CYS A 70 -19.11 6.68 -4.48
CA CYS A 70 -18.63 6.90 -5.85
C CYS A 70 -19.69 7.48 -6.80
N HIS A 71 -20.96 7.07 -6.68
CA HIS A 71 -22.05 7.58 -7.54
C HIS A 71 -22.35 9.07 -7.32
N ASN A 72 -21.92 9.64 -6.20
CA ASN A 72 -22.09 11.06 -5.92
C ASN A 72 -21.04 11.97 -6.59
N ASN A 73 -19.94 11.43 -7.13
CA ASN A 73 -18.90 12.22 -7.79
C ASN A 73 -19.11 12.38 -9.32
N ASN A 74 -19.81 11.45 -9.99
CA ASN A 74 -19.98 11.47 -11.45
C ASN A 74 -21.16 12.30 -11.96
N ASN A 75 -22.05 12.79 -11.08
CA ASN A 75 -23.22 13.61 -11.49
C ASN A 75 -22.91 15.12 -11.55
N ASN A 76 -21.66 15.51 -11.85
CA ASN A 76 -21.25 16.91 -11.99
C ASN A 76 -20.90 17.32 -13.43
N SER A 77 -21.26 16.52 -14.42
CA SER A 77 -21.41 16.99 -15.81
C SER A 77 -22.82 16.66 -16.26
N ASP A 78 -23.63 17.71 -16.41
CA ASP A 78 -24.80 17.83 -17.27
C ASP A 78 -26.11 18.22 -16.56
N ASN A 79 -26.47 19.47 -16.84
CA ASN A 79 -27.79 20.06 -16.98
C ASN A 79 -28.65 20.37 -15.74
N ASN A 80 -28.69 21.68 -15.47
CA ASN A 80 -29.89 22.48 -15.18
C ASN A 80 -31.20 21.67 -15.08
N ASN A 81 -31.67 21.43 -13.86
CA ASN A 81 -33.08 21.54 -13.53
C ASN A 81 -33.26 21.75 -12.02
N ASN A 82 -33.96 22.84 -11.69
CA ASN A 82 -34.32 23.25 -10.35
C ASN A 82 -35.22 22.20 -9.69
N ASN A 83 -34.68 21.48 -8.70
CA ASN A 83 -35.48 20.86 -7.65
C ASN A 83 -34.72 20.98 -6.32
N ASN A 84 -35.39 21.56 -5.32
CA ASN A 84 -34.91 21.75 -3.96
C ASN A 84 -34.60 20.40 -3.29
N TYR A 85 -33.40 19.87 -3.50
CA TYR A 85 -32.85 18.68 -2.85
C TYR A 85 -31.37 18.91 -2.51
N SER A 86 -31.09 20.05 -1.88
CA SER A 86 -29.73 20.55 -1.62
C SER A 86 -29.16 20.22 -0.24
N ASP A 87 -29.72 19.23 0.48
CA ASP A 87 -29.32 18.98 1.89
C ASP A 87 -28.74 17.60 2.22
N MET A 88 -28.51 16.70 1.24
CA MET A 88 -27.91 15.38 1.51
C MET A 88 -26.92 14.93 0.42
N LYS A 89 -25.90 15.75 0.14
CA LYS A 89 -24.72 15.32 -0.64
C LYS A 89 -23.43 15.49 0.16
N LYS A 90 -23.40 14.90 1.36
CA LYS A 90 -22.21 14.93 2.21
C LYS A 90 -21.31 13.76 1.81
N LYS A 91 -20.17 14.05 1.17
CA LYS A 91 -19.04 13.11 1.07
C LYS A 91 -18.76 12.63 2.49
N ARG A 92 -19.04 11.36 2.80
CA ARG A 92 -18.74 10.81 4.12
C ARG A 92 -17.24 10.64 4.21
N THR A 93 -16.57 11.66 4.74
CA THR A 93 -15.14 11.64 5.04
C THR A 93 -14.97 10.86 6.35
N ILE A 94 -14.30 9.71 6.29
CA ILE A 94 -13.89 8.98 7.49
C ILE A 94 -12.44 9.34 7.85
N ASP A 95 -12.20 9.74 9.09
CA ASP A 95 -10.85 10.07 9.55
C ASP A 95 -10.00 8.83 9.82
N ILE A 96 -10.64 7.76 10.32
CA ILE A 96 -10.02 6.49 10.67
C ILE A 96 -10.83 5.35 10.05
N LEU A 97 -10.15 4.49 9.29
CA LEU A 97 -10.69 3.23 8.81
C LEU A 97 -10.10 2.07 9.63
N ILE A 98 -10.96 1.17 10.09
CA ILE A 98 -10.54 -0.09 10.70
C ILE A 98 -11.26 -1.24 9.99
N ALA A 99 -10.51 -2.22 9.49
CA ALA A 99 -11.07 -3.45 8.93
C ALA A 99 -10.35 -4.68 9.50
N LEU A 100 -11.05 -5.48 10.30
CA LEU A 100 -10.49 -6.64 10.98
C LEU A 100 -11.06 -7.91 10.36
N HIS A 101 -10.18 -8.78 9.85
CA HIS A 101 -10.56 -10.03 9.20
C HIS A 101 -11.56 -9.86 8.04
N ALA A 102 -11.48 -8.75 7.32
CA ALA A 102 -12.19 -8.59 6.04
C ALA A 102 -11.60 -9.56 5.02
N CYS A 103 -12.24 -10.72 4.82
CA CYS A 103 -11.65 -11.82 4.06
C CYS A 103 -11.32 -11.47 2.60
N ASP A 104 -10.13 -11.89 2.16
CA ASP A 104 -9.68 -11.92 0.77
C ASP A 104 -9.74 -10.53 0.15
N THR A 105 -10.50 -10.34 -0.94
CA THR A 105 -10.64 -9.05 -1.62
C THR A 105 -11.44 -8.01 -0.83
N ALA A 106 -12.16 -8.40 0.23
CA ALA A 106 -12.88 -7.44 1.08
C ALA A 106 -11.92 -6.51 1.84
N THR A 107 -10.69 -6.97 2.17
CA THR A 107 -9.64 -6.07 2.69
C THR A 107 -9.29 -5.01 1.65
N ASP A 108 -9.19 -5.39 0.37
CA ASP A 108 -8.86 -4.47 -0.72
C ASP A 108 -9.97 -3.44 -0.96
N ASP A 109 -11.24 -3.84 -0.84
CA ASP A 109 -12.37 -2.92 -0.88
C ASP A 109 -12.31 -1.94 0.32
N ALA A 110 -11.95 -2.40 1.53
CA ALA A 110 -11.78 -1.51 2.67
C ALA A 110 -10.64 -0.51 2.45
N LEU A 111 -9.47 -0.99 2.01
CA LEU A 111 -8.32 -0.13 1.70
C LEU A 111 -8.71 0.94 0.68
N TRP A 112 -9.43 0.57 -0.38
CA TRP A 112 -9.94 1.52 -1.36
C TRP A 112 -10.88 2.56 -0.75
N TYR A 113 -11.79 2.14 0.13
CA TYR A 113 -12.69 3.06 0.83
C TYR A 113 -11.93 4.08 1.68
N GLY A 114 -10.90 3.64 2.41
CA GLY A 114 -10.04 4.53 3.21
C GLY A 114 -9.27 5.53 2.35
N LEU A 115 -8.76 5.09 1.19
CA LEU A 115 -8.06 5.94 0.23
C LEU A 115 -8.98 7.00 -0.40
N GLN A 116 -10.18 6.60 -0.83
CA GLN A 116 -11.18 7.52 -1.40
C GLN A 116 -11.67 8.53 -0.38
N SER A 117 -11.85 8.08 0.86
CA SER A 117 -12.21 8.92 1.99
C SER A 117 -11.06 9.78 2.49
N GLN A 118 -9.85 9.57 1.96
CA GLN A 118 -8.66 10.34 2.29
C GLN A 118 -8.33 10.28 3.79
N SER A 119 -8.64 9.14 4.42
CA SER A 119 -8.54 8.89 5.86
C SER A 119 -7.14 9.18 6.38
N SER A 120 -7.06 9.78 7.55
CA SER A 120 -5.79 10.06 8.24
C SER A 120 -5.09 8.77 8.65
N ILE A 121 -5.87 7.75 9.06
CA ILE A 121 -5.35 6.45 9.50
C ILE A 121 -6.19 5.33 8.85
N ILE A 122 -5.51 4.29 8.36
CA ILE A 122 -6.10 3.05 7.88
C ILE A 122 -5.45 1.89 8.64
N VAL A 123 -6.24 1.05 9.29
CA VAL A 123 -5.77 -0.14 10.02
C VAL A 123 -6.49 -1.36 9.47
N VAL A 124 -5.72 -2.31 8.93
CA VAL A 124 -6.29 -3.57 8.45
C VAL A 124 -5.56 -4.78 9.02
N ALA A 125 -6.33 -5.77 9.47
CA ALA A 125 -5.84 -7.09 9.84
C ALA A 125 -6.25 -8.10 8.75
N PRO A 126 -5.42 -8.31 7.71
CA PRO A 126 -5.72 -9.24 6.63
C PRO A 126 -5.69 -10.69 7.12
N CYS A 127 -6.50 -11.56 6.49
CA CYS A 127 -6.61 -12.96 6.93
C CYS A 127 -6.60 -13.99 5.78
N CYS A 128 -6.99 -13.61 4.57
CA CYS A 128 -7.09 -14.49 3.40
C CYS A 128 -6.37 -13.88 2.20
N HIS A 129 -5.94 -14.75 1.27
CA HIS A 129 -5.07 -14.43 0.14
C HIS A 129 -5.45 -15.26 -1.10
N LYS A 130 -6.75 -15.56 -1.30
CA LYS A 130 -7.21 -16.48 -2.34
C LYS A 130 -6.97 -15.92 -3.75
N GLU A 131 -7.11 -14.62 -3.94
CA GLU A 131 -6.84 -13.96 -5.25
C GLU A 131 -5.42 -14.25 -5.73
N ILE A 132 -4.42 -13.91 -4.92
CA ILE A 132 -3.01 -14.09 -5.26
C ILE A 132 -2.62 -15.56 -5.22
N ARG A 133 -3.09 -16.34 -4.24
CA ARG A 133 -2.79 -17.78 -4.13
C ARG A 133 -3.11 -18.53 -5.43
N ARG A 134 -4.27 -18.29 -6.04
CA ARG A 134 -4.68 -18.96 -7.29
C ARG A 134 -3.69 -18.68 -8.42
N GLN A 135 -3.29 -17.43 -8.59
CA GLN A 135 -2.31 -17.02 -9.60
C GLN A 135 -0.95 -17.65 -9.31
N PHE A 136 -0.53 -17.63 -8.05
CA PHE A 136 0.75 -18.15 -7.59
C PHE A 136 0.94 -19.66 -7.85
N TYR A 137 -0.12 -20.46 -7.69
CA TYR A 137 -0.09 -21.88 -8.04
C TYR A 137 0.05 -22.11 -9.55
N SER A 138 -0.63 -21.30 -10.36
CA SER A 138 -0.59 -21.40 -11.83
C SER A 138 0.73 -20.92 -12.43
N SER A 139 1.41 -19.95 -11.79
CA SER A 139 2.66 -19.35 -12.28
C SER A 139 3.90 -19.87 -11.54
N SER A 140 4.09 -19.47 -10.28
CA SER A 140 5.35 -19.55 -9.54
C SER A 140 5.66 -20.96 -9.04
N SER A 141 4.66 -21.68 -8.52
CA SER A 141 4.84 -23.05 -8.05
C SER A 141 5.06 -24.05 -9.19
N SER A 142 4.62 -23.71 -10.41
CA SER A 142 4.64 -24.60 -11.57
C SER A 142 5.75 -24.24 -12.58
N SER A 143 6.27 -23.01 -12.53
CA SER A 143 7.32 -22.54 -13.45
C SER A 143 8.68 -23.18 -13.14
N SER A 144 9.33 -23.70 -14.19
CA SER A 144 10.70 -24.24 -14.09
C SER A 144 11.77 -23.16 -13.88
N LYS A 145 11.43 -21.89 -14.14
CA LYS A 145 12.36 -20.75 -14.11
C LYS A 145 12.29 -19.93 -12.82
N HIS A 146 11.34 -20.20 -11.93
CA HIS A 146 11.20 -19.43 -10.69
C HIS A 146 12.38 -19.71 -9.73
N PRO A 147 13.08 -18.69 -9.20
CA PRO A 147 14.27 -18.88 -8.34
C PRO A 147 14.02 -19.77 -7.11
N TYR A 148 12.82 -19.68 -6.53
CA TYR A 148 12.43 -20.45 -5.33
C TYR A 148 11.67 -21.76 -5.61
N LYS A 149 11.74 -22.31 -6.83
CA LYS A 149 10.94 -23.51 -7.22
C LYS A 149 11.04 -24.68 -6.24
N SER A 150 12.24 -24.97 -5.73
CA SER A 150 12.49 -26.07 -4.78
C SER A 150 11.76 -25.89 -3.44
N ILE A 151 11.50 -24.64 -3.04
CA ILE A 151 10.74 -24.27 -1.84
C ILE A 151 9.24 -24.28 -2.17
N LEU A 152 8.86 -23.64 -3.27
CA LEU A 152 7.46 -23.45 -3.67
C LEU A 152 6.71 -24.74 -3.99
N ARG A 153 7.42 -25.84 -4.33
CA ARG A 153 6.81 -27.16 -4.51
C ARG A 153 6.09 -27.67 -3.24
N HIS A 154 6.42 -27.12 -2.07
CA HIS A 154 5.78 -27.46 -0.81
C HIS A 154 4.63 -26.47 -0.54
N ASN A 155 3.40 -26.98 -0.51
CA ASN A 155 2.19 -26.15 -0.40
C ASN A 155 2.22 -25.16 0.76
N ILE A 156 2.76 -25.57 1.92
CA ILE A 156 2.85 -24.69 3.10
C ILE A 156 3.70 -23.42 2.84
N TYR A 157 4.80 -23.53 2.10
CA TYR A 157 5.63 -22.38 1.78
C TYR A 157 5.02 -21.54 0.67
N SER A 158 4.38 -22.17 -0.32
CA SER A 158 3.62 -21.48 -1.36
C SER A 158 2.51 -20.62 -0.76
N GLU A 159 1.77 -21.14 0.22
CA GLU A 159 0.71 -20.40 0.92
C GLU A 159 1.24 -19.22 1.73
N ARG A 160 2.31 -19.42 2.49
CA ARG A 160 2.95 -18.34 3.26
C ARG A 160 3.51 -17.24 2.37
N ILE A 161 4.12 -17.60 1.24
CA ILE A 161 4.65 -16.60 0.31
C ILE A 161 3.50 -15.86 -0.38
N ALA A 162 2.44 -16.57 -0.81
CA ALA A 162 1.27 -15.91 -1.39
C ALA A 162 0.61 -14.92 -0.42
N GLU A 163 0.55 -15.25 0.87
CA GLU A 163 0.16 -14.33 1.94
C GLU A 163 1.07 -13.10 2.00
N ILE A 164 2.39 -13.30 2.17
CA ILE A 164 3.36 -12.20 2.28
C ILE A 164 3.30 -11.29 1.06
N VAL A 165 3.19 -11.86 -0.14
CA VAL A 165 3.09 -11.11 -1.39
C VAL A 165 1.79 -10.29 -1.44
N THR A 166 0.67 -10.86 -0.99
CA THR A 166 -0.61 -10.14 -0.93
C THR A 166 -0.50 -8.90 -0.03
N ASP A 167 0.04 -9.08 1.18
CA ASP A 167 0.14 -7.99 2.16
C ASP A 167 1.20 -6.95 1.75
N SER A 168 2.29 -7.39 1.12
CA SER A 168 3.31 -6.51 0.55
C SER A 168 2.75 -5.65 -0.58
N LEU A 169 1.93 -6.23 -1.47
CA LEU A 169 1.26 -5.47 -2.54
C LEU A 169 0.32 -4.41 -1.95
N ARG A 170 -0.48 -4.78 -0.94
CA ARG A 170 -1.36 -3.82 -0.24
C ARG A 170 -0.56 -2.68 0.39
N ALA A 171 0.55 -2.99 1.05
CA ALA A 171 1.43 -1.98 1.64
C ALA A 171 2.03 -1.05 0.58
N LEU A 172 2.62 -1.59 -0.49
CA LEU A 172 3.21 -0.79 -1.58
C LEU A 172 2.17 0.08 -2.29
N LEU A 173 0.95 -0.42 -2.51
CA LEU A 173 -0.13 0.35 -3.13
C LEU A 173 -0.60 1.51 -2.23
N LEU A 174 -0.62 1.33 -0.89
CA LEU A 174 -0.84 2.41 0.06
C LEU A 174 0.30 3.45 0.03
N GLU A 175 1.56 2.98 -0.01
CA GLU A 175 2.72 3.87 -0.10
C GLU A 175 2.71 4.70 -1.38
N TYR A 176 2.36 4.08 -2.51
CA TYR A 176 2.18 4.75 -3.80
C TYR A 176 1.12 5.86 -3.70
N ASN A 177 0.10 5.68 -2.85
CA ASN A 177 -0.93 6.67 -2.56
C ASN A 177 -0.56 7.67 -1.44
N SER A 178 0.73 7.84 -1.15
CA SER A 178 1.25 8.81 -0.16
C SER A 178 0.86 8.51 1.30
N TYR A 179 0.72 7.24 1.68
CA TYR A 179 0.64 6.81 3.09
C TYR A 179 1.99 6.31 3.61
N ASP A 180 2.34 6.61 4.85
CA ASP A 180 3.41 5.91 5.57
C ASP A 180 2.84 4.60 6.10
N VAL A 181 3.42 3.47 5.70
CA VAL A 181 2.88 2.15 5.99
C VAL A 181 3.80 1.40 6.95
N ASN A 182 3.21 0.78 7.97
CA ASN A 182 3.88 -0.14 8.85
C ASN A 182 3.18 -1.51 8.81
N VAL A 183 3.96 -2.57 8.66
CA VAL A 183 3.49 -3.96 8.64
C VAL A 183 4.17 -4.69 9.79
N PHE A 184 3.41 -5.12 10.78
CA PHE A 184 3.97 -5.69 12.01
C PHE A 184 3.11 -6.83 12.56
N GLU A 185 3.71 -7.65 13.43
CA GLU A 185 3.02 -8.68 14.19
C GLU A 185 2.17 -8.04 15.31
N PHE A 186 0.85 -8.25 15.31
CA PHE A 186 -0.06 -7.62 16.29
C PHE A 186 -0.54 -8.55 17.42
N VAL A 187 -0.46 -9.87 17.24
CA VAL A 187 -0.73 -10.88 18.27
C VAL A 187 0.33 -11.95 18.16
N GLY A 188 0.84 -12.44 19.30
CA GLY A 188 1.81 -13.53 19.30
C GLY A 188 1.34 -14.74 18.50
N GLY A 189 2.27 -15.35 17.76
CA GLY A 189 2.03 -16.52 16.89
C GLY A 189 1.42 -17.74 17.60
N GLU A 190 1.44 -17.80 18.94
CA GLU A 190 0.75 -18.81 19.74
C GLU A 190 -0.77 -18.75 19.61
N HIS A 191 -1.33 -17.59 19.26
CA HIS A 191 -2.77 -17.39 19.14
C HIS A 191 -3.27 -17.53 17.71
N THR A 192 -2.44 -17.18 16.73
CA THR A 192 -2.81 -17.27 15.31
C THR A 192 -1.57 -17.23 14.43
N ALA A 193 -1.55 -18.07 13.39
CA ALA A 193 -0.55 -17.96 12.32
C ALA A 193 -0.81 -16.77 11.38
N LYS A 194 -1.99 -16.12 11.50
CA LYS A 194 -2.40 -14.89 10.80
C LYS A 194 -2.31 -13.73 11.78
N ASN A 195 -1.11 -13.17 11.90
CA ASN A 195 -0.75 -12.25 12.97
C ASN A 195 -0.23 -10.90 12.45
N VAL A 196 -0.39 -10.59 11.16
CA VAL A 196 0.06 -9.33 10.57
C VAL A 196 -1.02 -8.26 10.63
N MET A 197 -0.62 -7.04 10.95
CA MET A 197 -1.43 -5.83 10.81
C MET A 197 -0.73 -4.84 9.90
N ILE A 198 -1.50 -4.23 8.98
CA ILE A 198 -1.04 -3.15 8.09
C ILE A 198 -1.67 -1.85 8.58
N VAL A 199 -0.83 -0.87 8.90
CA VAL A 199 -1.25 0.47 9.33
C VAL A 199 -0.72 1.49 8.35
N GLY A 200 -1.62 2.22 7.68
CA GLY A 200 -1.30 3.37 6.84
C GLY A 200 -1.62 4.67 7.55
N THR A 201 -0.64 5.56 7.70
CA THR A 201 -0.85 6.94 8.16
C THR A 201 -0.68 7.90 7.00
N LYS A 202 -1.66 8.74 6.75
CA LYS A 202 -1.64 9.66 5.62
C LYS A 202 -0.55 10.71 5.80
N ARG A 203 0.29 10.90 4.77
CA ARG A 203 1.31 11.94 4.79
C ARG A 203 0.69 13.32 4.58
N LYS A 204 1.23 14.31 5.29
CA LYS A 204 0.91 15.73 5.05
C LYS A 204 1.42 16.21 3.68
N ARG A 205 2.56 15.67 3.23
CA ARG A 205 3.18 15.99 1.94
C ARG A 205 3.21 14.75 1.06
N LYS A 206 2.77 14.90 -0.19
CA LYS A 206 2.89 13.85 -1.21
C LYS A 206 4.35 13.43 -1.40
N ARG A 207 4.55 12.16 -1.74
CA ARG A 207 5.87 11.61 -2.10
C ARG A 207 6.42 12.28 -3.37
N SER A 208 7.74 12.27 -3.52
CA SER A 208 8.40 12.77 -4.73
C SER A 208 8.05 11.90 -5.94
N GLY A 209 8.13 12.45 -7.15
CA GLY A 209 8.02 11.63 -8.36
C GLY A 209 9.05 10.49 -8.43
N GLY A 210 10.28 10.73 -7.93
CA GLY A 210 11.32 9.69 -7.81
C GLY A 210 10.90 8.53 -6.89
N ASP A 211 10.40 8.84 -5.69
CA ASP A 211 9.90 7.83 -4.74
C ASP A 211 8.76 7.01 -5.34
N LEU A 212 7.81 7.69 -6.03
CA LEU A 212 6.67 7.01 -6.66
C LEU A 212 7.12 6.07 -7.78
N ARG A 213 8.11 6.46 -8.59
CA ARG A 213 8.71 5.58 -9.61
C ARG A 213 9.39 4.37 -8.97
N MET A 214 10.10 4.56 -7.87
CA MET A 214 10.75 3.46 -7.15
C MET A 214 9.72 2.48 -6.58
N ILE A 215 8.66 2.97 -5.92
CA ILE A 215 7.58 2.13 -5.40
C ILE A 215 6.87 1.40 -6.54
N ARG A 216 6.58 2.09 -7.66
CA ARG A 216 5.99 1.48 -8.85
C ARG A 216 6.87 0.34 -9.37
N LYS A 217 8.18 0.56 -9.49
CA LYS A 217 9.13 -0.47 -9.89
C LYS A 217 9.09 -1.68 -8.96
N GLN A 218 9.05 -1.46 -7.63
CA GLN A 218 8.94 -2.55 -6.66
C GLN A 218 7.65 -3.37 -6.83
N ILE A 219 6.52 -2.71 -7.10
CA ILE A 219 5.25 -3.38 -7.39
C ILE A 219 5.39 -4.24 -8.65
N VAL A 220 5.89 -3.66 -9.74
CA VAL A 220 6.10 -4.35 -11.04
C VAL A 220 7.04 -5.54 -10.89
N ASP A 221 8.19 -5.37 -10.23
CA ASP A 221 9.17 -6.43 -9.99
C ASP A 221 8.52 -7.60 -9.22
N LEU A 222 7.74 -7.29 -8.17
CA LEU A 222 7.10 -8.28 -7.32
C LEU A 222 6.02 -9.08 -8.06
N VAL A 223 5.16 -8.40 -8.82
CA VAL A 223 4.10 -9.08 -9.60
C VAL A 223 4.68 -9.87 -10.77
N THR A 224 5.74 -9.36 -11.42
CA THR A 224 6.43 -10.05 -12.51
C THR A 224 7.13 -11.32 -12.02
N LEU A 225 7.88 -11.22 -10.91
CA LEU A 225 8.56 -12.36 -10.30
C LEU A 225 7.58 -13.50 -9.98
N HIS A 226 6.39 -13.14 -9.48
CA HIS A 226 5.40 -14.11 -9.05
C HIS A 226 4.31 -14.42 -10.08
N GLY A 227 4.40 -13.85 -11.29
CA GLY A 227 3.41 -14.03 -12.35
C GLY A 227 1.99 -13.65 -11.93
N ILE A 228 1.85 -12.54 -11.20
CA ILE A 228 0.58 -11.96 -10.76
C ILE A 228 0.14 -10.98 -11.84
N THR A 229 -1.08 -11.15 -12.35
CA THR A 229 -1.65 -10.31 -13.40
C THR A 229 -2.83 -9.48 -12.91
N LYS A 230 -3.40 -9.85 -11.76
CA LYS A 230 -4.55 -9.17 -11.18
C LYS A 230 -4.41 -9.03 -9.67
N GLN A 231 -4.76 -7.85 -9.17
CA GLN A 231 -4.91 -7.56 -7.76
C GLN A 231 -6.08 -6.57 -7.57
N ARG A 232 -7.01 -6.84 -6.64
CA ARG A 232 -8.27 -6.08 -6.48
C ARG A 232 -8.06 -4.59 -6.20
N LEU A 233 -7.18 -4.24 -5.26
CA LEU A 233 -6.89 -2.84 -4.90
C LEU A 233 -6.26 -2.07 -6.08
N ALA A 234 -5.33 -2.69 -6.80
CA ALA A 234 -4.74 -2.13 -8.01
C ALA A 234 -5.80 -1.90 -9.09
N THR A 235 -6.76 -2.82 -9.23
CA THR A 235 -7.91 -2.66 -10.14
C THR A 235 -8.75 -1.45 -9.75
N TRP A 236 -9.03 -1.26 -8.46
CA TRP A 236 -9.75 -0.08 -7.97
C TRP A 236 -9.02 1.23 -8.27
N MET A 237 -7.69 1.21 -8.17
CA MET A 237 -6.83 2.37 -8.43
C MET A 237 -6.61 2.67 -9.92
N ASP A 238 -7.13 1.84 -10.82
CA ASP A 238 -6.75 1.86 -12.25
C ASP A 238 -5.22 1.78 -12.44
N PHE A 239 -4.55 1.00 -11.57
CA PHE A 239 -3.11 0.84 -11.59
C PHE A 239 -2.74 -0.32 -12.51
N SER A 240 -2.00 -0.03 -13.59
CA SER A 240 -1.41 -1.08 -14.42
C SER A 240 -0.26 -1.78 -13.70
N LEU A 241 -0.45 -3.08 -13.43
CA LEU A 241 0.50 -3.96 -12.74
C LEU A 241 1.67 -4.39 -13.62
N LEU A 242 1.47 -4.41 -14.93
CA LEU A 242 2.51 -4.77 -15.89
C LEU A 242 2.95 -3.50 -16.60
N GLU A 243 4.23 -3.41 -16.94
CA GLU A 243 4.71 -2.30 -17.78
C GLU A 243 4.11 -2.43 -19.18
N GLU A 244 3.55 -1.33 -19.68
CA GLU A 244 3.53 -1.11 -21.12
C GLU A 244 4.92 -0.62 -21.48
N ASP A 245 5.55 -1.24 -22.49
CA ASP A 245 6.88 -0.87 -22.97
C ASP A 245 6.90 0.65 -23.30
N GLN A 246 7.37 1.46 -22.35
CA GLN A 246 7.66 2.87 -22.59
C GLN A 246 9.17 2.98 -22.66
N GLU A 247 9.67 3.15 -23.89
CA GLU A 247 11.04 3.54 -24.18
C GLU A 247 11.41 4.70 -23.24
N GLU A 248 12.39 4.46 -22.36
CA GLU A 248 12.92 5.51 -21.49
C GLU A 248 13.42 6.66 -22.37
N GLU A 249 12.73 7.79 -22.32
CA GLU A 249 13.20 9.03 -22.92
C GLU A 249 14.48 9.43 -22.15
N VAL A 250 15.63 9.12 -22.75
CA VAL A 250 16.95 9.47 -22.24
C VAL A 250 17.04 10.99 -22.23
N VAL A 251 16.77 11.60 -21.07
CA VAL A 251 17.06 13.01 -20.82
C VAL A 251 18.58 13.16 -20.82
N VAL A 252 19.13 13.53 -21.97
CA VAL A 252 20.51 13.98 -22.09
C VAL A 252 20.64 15.27 -21.29
N VAL A 253 21.16 15.15 -20.07
CA VAL A 253 21.61 16.32 -19.31
C VAL A 253 22.85 16.84 -20.02
N GLN A 254 22.71 17.90 -20.80
CA GLN A 254 23.84 18.67 -21.29
C GLN A 254 24.46 19.40 -20.09
N GLU A 255 25.54 18.88 -19.55
CA GLU A 255 26.43 19.66 -18.69
C GLU A 255 27.13 20.68 -19.59
N GLU A 256 26.72 21.95 -19.53
CA GLU A 256 27.53 23.07 -20.00
C GLU A 256 28.76 23.20 -19.09
N GLY A 257 29.78 22.41 -19.40
CA GLY A 257 31.11 22.54 -18.82
C GLY A 257 31.81 23.78 -19.38
N ASP A 258 32.00 24.77 -18.51
CA ASP A 258 32.77 25.99 -18.73
C ASP A 258 34.24 25.63 -19.01
N CYS A 259 34.57 25.39 -20.28
CA CYS A 259 35.91 25.02 -20.72
C CYS A 259 36.84 26.24 -20.72
N LYS A 260 37.52 26.45 -19.59
CA LYS A 260 38.65 27.38 -19.53
C LYS A 260 39.79 26.83 -20.38
N LYS A 261 40.09 27.57 -21.45
CA LYS A 261 41.25 27.42 -22.35
C LYS A 261 42.53 27.03 -21.60
N GLY A 262 43.17 25.96 -22.09
CA GLY A 262 44.60 25.74 -21.92
C GLY A 262 44.95 24.34 -21.43
N CYS A 263 44.97 23.37 -22.35
CA CYS A 263 45.93 22.27 -22.43
C CYS A 263 45.46 21.29 -23.51
N CYS A 264 45.84 21.57 -24.76
CA CYS A 264 45.96 20.54 -25.76
C CYS A 264 47.21 19.73 -25.41
N ASP A 265 47.09 18.40 -25.32
CA ASP A 265 47.94 17.42 -26.00
C ASP A 265 47.71 16.04 -25.37
N GLU A 266 46.98 15.18 -26.08
CA GLU A 266 47.40 13.82 -26.46
C GLU A 266 46.21 13.09 -27.10
N LYS A 267 46.44 12.64 -28.33
CA LYS A 267 45.48 11.91 -29.16
C LYS A 267 45.59 10.43 -28.83
N GLU A 268 44.49 9.77 -28.48
CA GLU A 268 44.31 8.35 -28.80
C GLU A 268 42.92 8.13 -29.42
N GLU A 269 42.95 7.78 -30.71
CA GLU A 269 41.82 7.32 -31.50
C GLU A 269 41.36 5.94 -30.99
N ILE A 270 40.08 5.80 -30.65
CA ILE A 270 39.40 4.50 -30.72
C ILE A 270 38.45 4.56 -31.92
N LYS A 271 38.91 3.99 -33.04
CA LYS A 271 38.10 3.76 -34.24
C LYS A 271 37.11 2.62 -33.96
N ASN A 272 35.83 2.93 -34.17
CA ASN A 272 34.78 1.96 -34.41
C ASN A 272 35.07 1.24 -35.73
N ASP A 273 35.23 -0.08 -35.70
CA ASP A 273 35.11 -0.92 -36.89
C ASP A 273 34.05 -1.99 -36.63
N LEU A 274 32.82 -1.66 -37.02
CA LEU A 274 31.89 -2.64 -37.57
C LEU A 274 32.47 -3.03 -38.93
N ASN A 275 32.94 -4.26 -39.07
CA ASN A 275 33.14 -4.85 -40.39
C ASN A 275 32.58 -6.27 -40.44
N ILE A 276 31.43 -6.32 -41.11
CA ILE A 276 30.88 -7.49 -41.78
C ILE A 276 31.91 -7.95 -42.82
N ASN A 277 32.23 -9.23 -42.86
CA ASN A 277 32.69 -9.87 -44.08
C ASN A 277 32.22 -11.33 -44.11
N ASP A 278 31.45 -11.62 -45.15
CA ASP A 278 31.11 -12.94 -45.65
C ASP A 278 32.38 -13.72 -46.04
N GLY A 279 32.37 -15.04 -45.83
CA GLY A 279 33.49 -15.89 -46.23
C GLY A 279 33.25 -17.36 -45.91
N ASN A 280 33.14 -18.13 -46.98
CA ASN A 280 32.64 -19.50 -47.12
C ASN A 280 33.54 -20.63 -46.55
N ASP A 281 32.92 -21.81 -46.44
CA ASP A 281 33.49 -23.17 -46.54
C ASP A 281 34.30 -23.84 -45.40
N GLY A 282 33.84 -25.05 -45.04
CA GLY A 282 34.73 -26.22 -45.09
C GLY A 282 35.21 -26.85 -43.77
N VAL A 283 34.48 -27.87 -43.32
CA VAL A 283 34.95 -29.18 -42.80
C VAL A 283 36.24 -29.24 -41.94
N GLY A 284 36.06 -29.72 -40.69
CA GLY A 284 36.96 -30.68 -40.06
C GLY A 284 37.95 -30.14 -39.02
N GLY A 285 37.82 -30.58 -37.76
CA GLY A 285 38.82 -30.28 -36.73
C GLY A 285 38.61 -31.04 -35.43
N LYS A 286 39.46 -32.05 -35.21
CA LYS A 286 39.63 -32.78 -33.95
C LYS A 286 40.09 -31.84 -32.82
N GLY A 287 39.84 -32.30 -31.59
CA GLY A 287 39.88 -31.52 -30.35
C GLY A 287 41.17 -30.78 -30.01
N ASN A 288 41.02 -29.80 -29.12
CA ASN A 288 42.01 -29.57 -28.08
C ASN A 288 41.36 -28.95 -26.83
N ARG A 289 41.57 -29.62 -25.69
CA ARG A 289 41.14 -29.19 -24.36
C ARG A 289 41.94 -27.95 -23.95
N LYS A 290 41.28 -26.83 -23.67
CA LYS A 290 41.85 -25.74 -22.86
C LYS A 290 41.05 -25.63 -21.56
N ARG A 291 41.73 -25.85 -20.44
CA ARG A 291 41.20 -25.69 -19.08
C ARG A 291 40.96 -24.19 -18.85
N ALA A 292 39.72 -23.82 -18.52
CA ALA A 292 39.44 -22.51 -17.97
C ALA A 292 39.73 -22.53 -16.46
N ILE A 293 40.56 -21.60 -16.02
CA ILE A 293 40.90 -21.33 -14.63
C ILE A 293 39.71 -20.60 -14.02
N SER A 294 39.11 -21.16 -12.97
CA SER A 294 38.05 -20.52 -12.19
C SER A 294 38.65 -19.53 -11.18
N PRO A 295 38.08 -18.31 -11.01
CA PRO A 295 38.52 -17.40 -9.96
C PRO A 295 38.03 -17.91 -8.60
N ARG A 296 38.99 -18.06 -7.68
CA ARG A 296 38.78 -18.56 -6.31
C ARG A 296 38.37 -17.37 -5.41
N VAL A 297 37.08 -17.23 -5.11
CA VAL A 297 36.59 -16.25 -4.12
C VAL A 297 36.89 -16.78 -2.72
N ARG A 298 37.66 -16.01 -1.91
CA ARG A 298 37.88 -16.31 -0.49
C ARG A 298 36.61 -15.96 0.29
N VAL A 299 36.05 -16.94 0.99
CA VAL A 299 35.01 -16.74 2.00
C VAL A 299 35.71 -16.31 3.30
N GLY A 300 35.43 -15.09 3.77
CA GLY A 300 35.83 -14.65 5.10
C GLY A 300 34.96 -15.30 6.16
N GLN A 301 35.58 -15.84 7.22
CA GLN A 301 34.88 -16.39 8.38
C GLN A 301 34.20 -15.27 9.19
N MET A 302 32.92 -15.43 9.52
CA MET A 302 32.26 -14.65 10.58
C MET A 302 32.66 -15.19 11.96
N PRO A 303 32.84 -14.33 12.98
CA PRO A 303 33.10 -14.77 14.34
C PRO A 303 31.80 -15.29 15.00
N PRO A 304 31.92 -16.25 15.94
CA PRO A 304 30.76 -16.85 16.61
C PRO A 304 30.15 -15.90 17.66
N LEU A 305 28.85 -16.08 17.90
CA LEU A 305 28.03 -15.37 18.89
C LEU A 305 28.49 -15.63 20.33
#